data_AF-A0A2H5P546-F1
#
_entry.id   AF-A0A2H5P546-F1
#
_cell.length_a   1.000
_cell.length_b   1.000
_cell.length_c   1.000
_cell.angle_alpha   90.00
_cell.angle_beta   90.00
_cell.angle_gamma   90.00
#
_symmetry.space_group_name_H-M   'P 1'
#
loop_
_entity.id
_entity.type
_entity.pdbx_description
1 polymer ?
#
loop_
_entity_poly.entity_id
_entity_poly.type
_entity_poly.pdbx_seq_one_letter_code
_entity_poly.pdbx_strand_id
1 'polypeptide(L)'
;MQMLLGPSLRSLRRQLWSSSSSIFSNYSSINSSGLLETFSNTLRLIILPSTSSLSTISTKNCNFHYFSTSAAVAANLSTKEIVSKVTRRRQRRRLAKTCGKTTNAYAAIELALDSVVKIFTVSSSPNYGLPWQNKSQRETTGSGFIIPGKKILTNAHVVADSTFVLVRKHGSPTKYRAQVEAVGHECDLAILIVESDEFWEGMHFLELGDIPFLQQAVAVVGYPQGGDNISVTKGVVSRVEPTQYVHGATQLMAIQIDAAINPGNSGGPAIMGNKVAGVAFQNLSGAENIGYIIPVPVIKHFITGVVEHGKYVGFCSLGLSCQTTENVQLRNNFGMRSEVTGVLVNKINPLSDAHEILKKDDIILAFDGVPIANDGTVAFRNRERITFDHLVSMKKPNEKSLVRVLRDGKEHEFSITLRPLQSLVPVHQFDKLPSYYIFAGLVFTPLTQPYLHEYGEDWYNTSPRRLCERALRELPKKAGEQLVILSQVLMDDINAGYERFADLQVKKVNGVEIENLKHLCQLVENCSTENLRFDLDDDRVVVLNYDVAKIATSKILKRHRIPSALSGDLNGEQISEIELASRHKEWSQS
;
A
#
# COMPACT_ATOMS: atom_id res chain seq x y z
N MET A 1 5.84 -51.51 -58.83
CA MET A 1 7.09 -51.85 -58.14
C MET A 1 7.29 -50.88 -56.98
N GLN A 2 7.57 -51.41 -55.78
CA GLN A 2 8.17 -50.79 -54.57
C GLN A 2 7.92 -49.28 -54.30
N MET A 3 7.15 -48.79 -53.30
CA MET A 3 6.69 -49.25 -51.97
C MET A 3 7.62 -48.90 -50.78
N LEU A 4 6.96 -48.55 -49.65
CA LEU A 4 7.44 -48.08 -48.32
C LEU A 4 7.72 -46.55 -48.28
N LEU A 5 7.40 -45.77 -47.22
CA LEU A 5 6.67 -46.04 -45.96
C LEU A 5 5.90 -44.76 -45.46
N GLY A 6 5.39 -44.73 -44.21
CA GLY A 6 4.45 -43.71 -43.69
C GLY A 6 4.88 -42.87 -42.45
N PRO A 7 3.93 -42.16 -41.77
CA PRO A 7 4.19 -40.98 -40.91
C PRO A 7 4.00 -41.15 -39.38
N SER A 8 4.29 -40.11 -38.59
CA SER A 8 4.07 -39.97 -37.12
C SER A 8 3.93 -38.47 -36.75
N LEU A 9 2.87 -37.93 -36.10
CA LEU A 9 2.42 -38.07 -34.69
C LEU A 9 3.49 -37.55 -33.68
N ARG A 10 3.23 -36.76 -32.61
CA ARG A 10 2.06 -36.16 -31.89
C ARG A 10 2.58 -34.88 -31.16
N SER A 11 1.84 -33.84 -30.77
CA SER A 11 0.45 -33.71 -30.27
C SER A 11 0.13 -34.49 -28.99
N LEU A 12 0.87 -34.23 -27.88
CA LEU A 12 0.47 -34.59 -26.50
C LEU A 12 1.44 -34.01 -25.44
N ARG A 13 1.15 -32.82 -24.88
CA ARG A 13 1.74 -32.33 -23.60
C ARG A 13 1.02 -31.11 -23.00
N ARG A 14 -0.29 -31.24 -22.77
CA ARG A 14 -1.02 -30.51 -21.72
C ARG A 14 -1.94 -31.52 -21.02
N GLN A 15 -2.16 -31.32 -19.72
CA GLN A 15 -2.76 -32.28 -18.76
C GLN A 15 -1.93 -33.55 -18.50
N LEU A 16 -1.13 -33.51 -17.43
CA LEU A 16 -1.04 -34.53 -16.38
C LEU A 16 0.04 -34.12 -15.37
N TRP A 17 -0.37 -33.43 -14.29
CA TRP A 17 0.17 -33.64 -12.95
C TRP A 17 -0.59 -32.81 -11.91
N SER A 18 -1.34 -33.53 -11.08
CA SER A 18 -1.70 -33.13 -9.73
C SER A 18 -1.30 -34.26 -8.78
N SER A 19 -0.94 -33.89 -7.56
CA SER A 19 -0.75 -34.74 -6.37
C SER A 19 0.58 -35.48 -6.18
N SER A 20 1.10 -35.36 -4.93
CA SER A 20 2.17 -36.14 -4.28
C SER A 20 3.62 -35.85 -4.76
N SER A 21 4.55 -35.31 -3.95
CA SER A 21 4.84 -35.64 -2.55
C SER A 21 5.65 -34.56 -1.81
N SER A 22 5.70 -34.68 -0.49
CA SER A 22 6.40 -33.83 0.47
C SER A 22 7.89 -34.21 0.67
N ILE A 23 8.68 -33.24 1.16
CA ILE A 23 9.93 -33.38 1.95
C ILE A 23 11.08 -34.16 1.28
N PHE A 24 12.19 -33.47 0.97
CA PHE A 24 13.50 -33.73 1.62
C PHE A 24 14.49 -32.58 1.36
N SER A 25 15.39 -32.36 2.33
CA SER A 25 16.49 -31.41 2.28
C SER A 25 17.80 -32.12 1.91
N ASN A 26 18.65 -31.53 1.06
CA ASN A 26 20.04 -31.14 1.40
C ASN A 26 20.92 -30.77 0.19
N TYR A 27 21.94 -29.97 0.52
CA TYR A 27 23.12 -29.59 -0.27
C TYR A 27 23.77 -30.71 -1.12
N SER A 28 24.30 -30.35 -2.30
CA SER A 28 25.75 -30.45 -2.56
C SER A 28 26.21 -29.90 -3.94
N SER A 29 27.36 -29.22 -3.92
CA SER A 29 28.41 -29.08 -4.95
C SER A 29 28.07 -29.09 -6.46
N ILE A 30 28.54 -28.05 -7.16
CA ILE A 30 29.04 -28.14 -8.55
C ILE A 30 30.49 -27.66 -8.55
N ASN A 31 31.38 -28.39 -9.23
CA ASN A 31 32.82 -28.10 -9.28
C ASN A 31 33.30 -27.91 -10.74
N SER A 32 33.90 -26.76 -11.00
CA SER A 32 34.99 -26.45 -11.97
C SER A 32 35.18 -27.25 -13.28
N SER A 33 35.19 -26.55 -14.42
CA SER A 33 36.27 -26.52 -15.46
C SER A 33 35.79 -25.73 -16.70
N GLY A 34 36.61 -25.04 -17.51
CA GLY A 34 38.06 -24.74 -17.49
C GLY A 34 38.56 -24.28 -18.89
N LEU A 35 39.76 -23.65 -18.96
CA LEU A 35 40.52 -23.08 -20.12
C LEU A 35 40.56 -21.52 -20.12
N LEU A 36 41.63 -20.83 -19.71
CA LEU A 36 43.00 -20.62 -20.29
C LEU A 36 43.00 -19.61 -21.48
N GLU A 37 43.96 -18.67 -21.63
CA GLU A 37 45.37 -18.66 -21.22
C GLU A 37 46.05 -17.24 -21.17
N THR A 38 47.04 -17.03 -20.26
CA THR A 38 48.22 -16.08 -20.20
C THR A 38 48.10 -14.58 -20.61
N PHE A 39 48.86 -13.59 -20.10
CA PHE A 39 50.17 -13.42 -19.38
C PHE A 39 50.08 -12.22 -18.38
N SER A 40 51.07 -11.78 -17.57
CA SER A 40 52.12 -12.43 -16.74
C SER A 40 52.97 -11.37 -15.96
N ASN A 41 53.42 -11.67 -14.72
CA ASN A 41 54.42 -10.97 -13.87
C ASN A 41 54.18 -9.49 -13.43
N THR A 42 54.42 -9.09 -12.17
CA THR A 42 55.69 -9.25 -11.41
C THR A 42 55.48 -9.28 -9.88
N LEU A 43 56.30 -10.08 -9.16
CA LEU A 43 56.33 -10.22 -7.69
C LEU A 43 57.30 -9.25 -6.99
N ARG A 44 57.03 -8.94 -5.70
CA ARG A 44 58.06 -8.99 -4.64
C ARG A 44 57.47 -9.19 -3.24
N LEU A 45 57.98 -10.20 -2.53
CA LEU A 45 57.69 -10.57 -1.14
C LEU A 45 58.67 -9.89 -0.15
N ILE A 46 58.34 -9.95 1.16
CA ILE A 46 59.20 -10.15 2.36
C ILE A 46 58.32 -9.75 3.58
N ILE A 47 57.67 -10.70 4.28
CA ILE A 47 58.15 -11.52 5.42
C ILE A 47 58.30 -10.73 6.75
N LEU A 48 57.47 -11.10 7.73
CA LEU A 48 57.56 -10.74 9.16
C LEU A 48 58.63 -11.61 9.87
N PRO A 49 59.09 -11.21 11.08
CA PRO A 49 58.58 -11.96 12.25
C PRO A 49 58.32 -11.10 13.50
N SER A 50 57.62 -11.72 14.45
CA SER A 50 57.33 -11.24 15.80
C SER A 50 58.52 -11.35 16.76
N THR A 51 58.55 -10.54 17.83
CA THR A 51 58.59 -11.01 19.23
C THR A 51 58.54 -9.87 20.26
N SER A 52 58.16 -10.22 21.48
CA SER A 52 58.01 -9.37 22.67
C SER A 52 59.29 -9.20 23.49
N SER A 53 59.45 -8.08 24.21
CA SER A 53 59.75 -8.06 25.66
C SER A 53 59.91 -6.65 26.23
N LEU A 54 59.71 -6.50 27.55
CA LEU A 54 59.95 -5.27 28.30
C LEU A 54 61.44 -5.08 28.60
N SER A 55 61.88 -3.83 28.72
CA SER A 55 62.81 -3.45 29.80
C SER A 55 62.72 -1.96 30.14
N THR A 56 63.02 -1.66 31.40
CA THR A 56 62.91 -0.34 32.04
C THR A 56 64.32 0.25 32.24
N ILE A 57 64.39 1.50 32.72
CA ILE A 57 65.55 2.19 33.32
C ILE A 57 66.46 2.96 32.34
N SER A 58 66.42 4.29 32.46
CA SER A 58 67.63 5.05 32.83
C SER A 58 67.28 6.41 33.43
N THR A 59 67.74 6.66 34.66
CA THR A 59 67.67 7.95 35.35
C THR A 59 68.96 8.73 35.12
N LYS A 60 68.87 10.06 35.04
CA LYS A 60 70.00 10.95 35.36
C LYS A 60 69.56 12.15 36.20
N ASN A 61 70.29 12.36 37.28
CA ASN A 61 70.11 13.44 38.25
C ASN A 61 70.64 14.78 37.71
N CYS A 62 70.12 15.87 38.28
CA CYS A 62 70.94 17.05 38.63
C CYS A 62 70.48 17.61 39.98
N ASN A 63 71.42 18.21 40.73
CA ASN A 63 71.31 18.43 42.17
C ASN A 63 70.73 19.81 42.56
N PHE A 64 70.06 19.80 43.71
CA PHE A 64 69.99 20.83 44.77
C PHE A 64 70.50 22.26 44.51
N HIS A 65 69.68 23.22 44.94
CA HIS A 65 70.11 24.15 46.00
C HIS A 65 68.93 24.54 46.91
N TYR A 66 69.20 24.66 48.21
CA TYR A 66 68.27 25.15 49.24
C TYR A 66 68.42 26.68 49.38
N PHE A 67 67.30 27.39 49.55
CA PHE A 67 67.26 28.64 50.34
C PHE A 67 65.88 28.82 50.97
N SER A 68 65.87 29.32 52.21
CA SER A 68 64.68 29.47 53.06
C SER A 68 64.16 30.91 53.09
N THR A 69 62.84 31.09 53.04
CA THR A 69 62.13 32.13 53.82
C THR A 69 60.66 31.75 53.97
N SER A 70 60.07 32.07 55.13
CA SER A 70 58.69 31.78 55.49
C SER A 70 57.83 33.05 55.45
N ALA A 71 56.62 33.00 54.86
CA ALA A 71 55.45 33.79 55.24
C ALA A 71 54.22 33.50 54.35
N ALA A 72 53.02 33.83 54.87
CA ALA A 72 51.75 34.00 54.14
C ALA A 72 51.02 32.75 53.58
N VAL A 73 50.69 31.81 54.47
CA VAL A 73 49.46 31.00 54.34
C VAL A 73 48.27 31.83 54.84
N ALA A 74 47.25 32.11 54.01
CA ALA A 74 45.82 32.24 54.39
C ALA A 74 44.90 32.88 53.30
N ALA A 75 44.78 32.32 52.09
CA ALA A 75 43.70 32.74 51.14
C ALA A 75 43.41 31.77 49.98
N ASN A 76 43.33 30.43 50.17
CA ASN A 76 43.10 29.52 49.02
C ASN A 76 42.34 28.20 49.26
N LEU A 77 41.65 28.01 50.39
CA LEU A 77 40.83 26.79 50.63
C LEU A 77 39.34 26.93 50.21
N SER A 78 38.79 28.15 50.10
CA SER A 78 37.35 28.35 49.81
C SER A 78 36.96 28.06 48.35
N THR A 79 37.82 28.41 47.39
CA THR A 79 37.49 28.35 45.95
C THR A 79 37.47 26.93 45.37
N LYS A 80 38.35 26.02 45.82
CA LYS A 80 38.41 24.63 45.33
C LYS A 80 37.19 23.78 45.75
N GLU A 81 36.62 24.04 46.93
CA GLU A 81 35.36 23.39 47.33
C GLU A 81 34.17 23.87 46.50
N ILE A 82 34.07 25.17 46.23
CA ILE A 82 32.93 25.74 45.49
C ILE A 82 32.93 25.22 44.05
N VAL A 83 34.08 25.23 43.37
CA VAL A 83 34.18 24.71 41.99
C VAL A 83 33.82 23.23 41.91
N SER A 84 34.32 22.39 42.84
CA SER A 84 34.01 20.95 42.86
C SER A 84 32.56 20.62 43.24
N LYS A 85 31.93 21.42 44.14
CA LYS A 85 30.49 21.34 44.43
C LYS A 85 29.64 21.75 43.23
N VAL A 86 30.08 22.74 42.43
CA VAL A 86 29.38 23.18 41.21
C VAL A 86 29.51 22.18 40.06
N THR A 87 30.68 21.60 39.79
CA THR A 87 30.81 20.52 38.79
C THR A 87 30.03 19.28 39.21
N ARG A 88 30.11 18.83 40.48
CA ARG A 88 29.27 17.72 40.97
C ARG A 88 27.78 18.01 40.86
N ARG A 89 27.30 19.24 41.10
CA ARG A 89 25.89 19.64 40.86
C ARG A 89 25.52 19.65 39.37
N ARG A 90 26.38 20.13 38.46
CA ARG A 90 26.14 20.07 37.01
C ARG A 90 26.12 18.63 36.49
N GLN A 91 27.02 17.77 36.98
CA GLN A 91 27.13 16.37 36.59
C GLN A 91 25.96 15.55 37.14
N ARG A 92 25.55 15.76 38.41
CA ARG A 92 24.30 15.19 38.97
C ARG A 92 23.06 15.72 38.25
N ARG A 93 22.97 17.00 37.87
CA ARG A 93 21.84 17.52 37.06
C ARG A 93 21.81 16.95 35.65
N ARG A 94 22.95 16.68 35.01
CA ARG A 94 23.01 15.92 33.76
C ARG A 94 22.53 14.49 33.96
N LEU A 95 23.14 13.74 34.90
CA LEU A 95 22.77 12.35 35.21
C LEU A 95 21.29 12.20 35.59
N ALA A 96 20.72 13.13 36.37
CA ALA A 96 19.29 13.14 36.70
C ALA A 96 18.40 13.46 35.48
N LYS A 97 18.82 14.37 34.59
CA LYS A 97 18.12 14.61 33.30
C LYS A 97 18.20 13.42 32.35
N THR A 98 19.29 12.65 32.36
CA THR A 98 19.38 11.42 31.58
C THR A 98 18.51 10.33 32.21
N CYS A 99 18.68 10.07 33.51
CA CYS A 99 17.93 9.07 34.26
C CYS A 99 16.41 9.25 34.13
N GLY A 100 15.90 10.48 34.36
CA GLY A 100 14.47 10.78 34.22
C GLY A 100 13.93 10.73 32.78
N LYS A 101 14.79 10.83 31.76
CA LYS A 101 14.38 10.54 30.38
C LYS A 101 14.30 9.03 30.12
N THR A 102 15.19 8.25 30.73
CA THR A 102 15.19 6.79 30.58
C THR A 102 13.95 6.17 31.23
N THR A 103 13.54 6.61 32.44
CA THR A 103 12.36 6.06 33.12
C THR A 103 11.07 6.23 32.31
N ASN A 104 10.84 7.42 31.74
CA ASN A 104 9.65 7.69 30.92
C ASN A 104 9.61 6.83 29.64
N ALA A 105 10.77 6.48 29.06
CA ALA A 105 10.83 5.66 27.86
C ALA A 105 10.55 4.16 28.13
N TYR A 106 10.78 3.67 29.36
CA TYR A 106 10.38 2.32 29.76
C TYR A 106 8.88 2.27 30.09
N ALA A 107 8.37 3.20 30.90
CA ALA A 107 6.96 3.27 31.25
C ALA A 107 6.03 3.40 30.02
N ALA A 108 6.45 4.14 28.99
CA ALA A 108 5.73 4.25 27.74
C ALA A 108 5.72 2.96 26.89
N ILE A 109 6.73 2.11 27.05
CA ILE A 109 6.77 0.80 26.38
C ILE A 109 5.89 -0.19 27.13
N GLU A 110 5.89 -0.19 28.47
CA GLU A 110 4.97 -1.02 29.27
C GLU A 110 3.50 -0.71 28.93
N LEU A 111 3.14 0.58 28.87
CA LEU A 111 1.82 1.04 28.39
C LEU A 111 1.47 0.55 26.98
N ALA A 112 2.47 0.30 26.13
CA ALA A 112 2.26 -0.29 24.80
C ALA A 112 2.07 -1.81 24.85
N LEU A 113 2.76 -2.52 25.75
CA LEU A 113 2.57 -3.97 25.91
C LEU A 113 1.12 -4.29 26.32
N ASP A 114 0.53 -3.47 27.18
CA ASP A 114 -0.87 -3.58 27.65
C ASP A 114 -1.91 -3.02 26.65
N SER A 115 -1.46 -2.60 25.45
CA SER A 115 -2.31 -2.10 24.37
C SER A 115 -2.18 -2.91 23.07
N VAL A 116 -1.03 -3.54 22.83
CA VAL A 116 -0.69 -4.17 21.56
C VAL A 116 -1.17 -5.62 21.51
N VAL A 117 -1.98 -5.91 20.49
CA VAL A 117 -2.64 -7.21 20.29
C VAL A 117 -2.11 -7.91 19.04
N LYS A 118 -2.09 -9.24 19.09
CA LYS A 118 -1.79 -10.07 17.91
C LYS A 118 -3.09 -10.35 17.18
N ILE A 119 -3.10 -10.11 15.87
CA ILE A 119 -4.23 -10.37 14.99
C ILE A 119 -3.94 -11.65 14.21
N PHE A 120 -4.95 -12.51 14.10
CA PHE A 120 -4.95 -13.70 13.25
C PHE A 120 -6.08 -13.55 12.25
N THR A 121 -5.75 -13.58 10.97
CA THR A 121 -6.70 -13.41 9.88
C THR A 121 -6.75 -14.67 9.06
N VAL A 122 -7.96 -15.14 8.80
CA VAL A 122 -8.27 -16.11 7.78
C VAL A 122 -8.79 -15.33 6.58
N SER A 123 -8.16 -15.47 5.41
CA SER A 123 -8.55 -14.78 4.19
C SER A 123 -8.77 -15.71 3.01
N SER A 124 -9.62 -15.30 2.07
CA SER A 124 -10.02 -16.08 0.89
C SER A 124 -10.30 -15.15 -0.29
N SER A 125 -9.23 -14.58 -0.87
CA SER A 125 -9.29 -13.67 -2.02
C SER A 125 -10.03 -14.26 -3.23
N PRO A 126 -10.80 -13.48 -4.00
CA PRO A 126 -11.46 -13.94 -5.21
C PRO A 126 -10.47 -14.34 -6.31
N ASN A 127 -10.90 -15.21 -7.24
CA ASN A 127 -10.17 -15.55 -8.46
C ASN A 127 -10.71 -14.71 -9.63
N TYR A 128 -9.90 -13.82 -10.21
CA TYR A 128 -10.38 -12.93 -11.28
C TYR A 128 -10.50 -13.63 -12.64
N GLY A 129 -9.79 -14.73 -12.87
CA GLY A 129 -9.94 -15.57 -14.08
C GLY A 129 -11.15 -16.51 -14.02
N LEU A 130 -11.61 -16.86 -12.81
CA LEU A 130 -12.82 -17.64 -12.55
C LEU A 130 -13.68 -16.90 -11.50
N PRO A 131 -14.33 -15.77 -11.87
CA PRO A 131 -14.91 -14.79 -10.93
C PRO A 131 -16.06 -15.32 -10.05
N TRP A 132 -16.53 -16.54 -10.28
CA TRP A 132 -17.46 -17.27 -9.43
C TRP A 132 -16.76 -18.17 -8.37
N GLN A 133 -15.45 -18.06 -8.20
CA GLN A 133 -14.64 -18.84 -7.26
C GLN A 133 -13.70 -17.95 -6.43
N ASN A 134 -13.40 -18.39 -5.21
CA ASN A 134 -12.31 -17.84 -4.42
C ASN A 134 -11.07 -18.75 -4.52
N LYS A 135 -9.89 -18.17 -4.26
CA LYS A 135 -8.63 -18.89 -4.12
C LYS A 135 -8.62 -19.63 -2.77
N SER A 136 -7.75 -20.62 -2.64
CA SER A 136 -7.61 -21.38 -1.39
C SER A 136 -7.37 -20.47 -0.18
N GLN A 137 -8.09 -20.75 0.91
CA GLN A 137 -7.98 -20.03 2.17
C GLN A 137 -6.53 -19.97 2.67
N ARG A 138 -6.13 -18.83 3.23
CA ARG A 138 -4.83 -18.61 3.84
C ARG A 138 -4.98 -18.07 5.26
N GLU A 139 -4.00 -18.36 6.10
CA GLU A 139 -3.87 -17.77 7.43
C GLU A 139 -2.70 -16.78 7.43
N THR A 140 -2.94 -15.59 7.96
CA THR A 140 -1.93 -14.55 8.17
C THR A 140 -1.99 -14.03 9.60
N THR A 141 -0.92 -13.39 10.05
CA THR A 141 -0.87 -12.74 11.36
C THR A 141 -0.31 -11.34 11.23
N GLY A 142 -0.91 -10.40 11.95
CA GLY A 142 -0.45 -9.02 12.07
C GLY A 142 -0.50 -8.52 13.51
N SER A 143 -0.28 -7.23 13.66
CA SER A 143 -0.36 -6.51 14.94
C SER A 143 -1.49 -5.48 14.90
N GLY A 144 -1.97 -5.10 16.07
CA GLY A 144 -2.86 -3.96 16.25
C GLY A 144 -2.67 -3.34 17.62
N PHE A 145 -3.30 -2.20 17.88
CA PHE A 145 -3.28 -1.57 19.20
C PHE A 145 -4.59 -0.86 19.52
N ILE A 146 -4.85 -0.66 20.80
CA ILE A 146 -6.10 -0.04 21.24
C ILE A 146 -6.05 1.48 21.04
N ILE A 147 -7.10 2.00 20.40
CA ILE A 147 -7.40 3.43 20.27
C ILE A 147 -8.68 3.76 21.07
N PRO A 148 -8.98 5.05 21.36
CA PRO A 148 -10.18 5.43 22.10
C PRO A 148 -11.47 4.85 21.54
N GLY A 149 -12.41 4.53 22.43
CA GLY A 149 -13.75 4.04 22.05
C GLY A 149 -13.89 2.52 21.88
N LYS A 150 -13.08 1.70 22.59
CA LYS A 150 -13.05 0.22 22.47
C LYS A 150 -12.85 -0.24 21.01
N LYS A 151 -11.80 0.30 20.38
CA LYS A 151 -11.44 0.04 18.97
C LYS A 151 -9.98 -0.37 18.86
N ILE A 152 -9.67 -1.25 17.92
CA ILE A 152 -8.32 -1.69 17.58
C ILE A 152 -7.94 -1.09 16.23
N LEU A 153 -6.82 -0.37 16.14
CA LEU A 153 -6.28 0.06 14.86
C LEU A 153 -5.25 -0.97 14.35
N THR A 154 -5.28 -1.27 13.05
CA THR A 154 -4.33 -2.13 12.35
C THR A 154 -4.20 -1.70 10.87
N ASN A 155 -3.46 -2.45 10.05
CA ASN A 155 -3.41 -2.22 8.60
C ASN A 155 -4.57 -2.89 7.86
N ALA A 156 -4.94 -2.33 6.71
CA ALA A 156 -5.95 -2.92 5.84
C ALA A 156 -5.47 -4.26 5.26
N HIS A 157 -4.19 -4.37 4.85
CA HIS A 157 -3.65 -5.61 4.29
C HIS A 157 -3.60 -6.78 5.30
N VAL A 158 -3.69 -6.51 6.61
CA VAL A 158 -3.78 -7.54 7.65
C VAL A 158 -5.16 -8.20 7.67
N VAL A 159 -6.21 -7.51 7.22
CA VAL A 159 -7.61 -7.98 7.26
C VAL A 159 -8.32 -8.01 5.89
N ALA A 160 -7.59 -7.72 4.81
CA ALA A 160 -8.12 -7.77 3.44
C ALA A 160 -8.54 -9.20 3.02
N ASP A 161 -9.67 -9.27 2.33
CA ASP A 161 -10.37 -10.50 1.91
C ASP A 161 -10.63 -11.46 3.08
N SER A 162 -10.82 -10.94 4.30
CA SER A 162 -10.97 -11.75 5.51
C SER A 162 -12.34 -12.41 5.61
N THR A 163 -12.33 -13.71 5.90
CA THR A 163 -13.53 -14.49 6.24
C THR A 163 -13.69 -14.66 7.75
N PHE A 164 -12.59 -14.57 8.50
CA PHE A 164 -12.60 -14.69 9.96
C PHE A 164 -11.40 -13.96 10.57
N VAL A 165 -11.63 -13.15 11.62
CA VAL A 165 -10.59 -12.40 12.32
C VAL A 165 -10.64 -12.71 13.82
N LEU A 166 -9.49 -13.03 14.40
CA LEU A 166 -9.30 -13.21 15.84
C LEU A 166 -8.22 -12.26 16.36
N VAL A 167 -8.35 -11.83 17.61
CA VAL A 167 -7.33 -11.04 18.31
C VAL A 167 -6.95 -11.69 19.64
N ARG A 168 -5.69 -11.50 20.07
CA ARG A 168 -5.15 -12.02 21.34
C ARG A 168 -4.39 -10.92 22.07
N LYS A 169 -4.67 -10.77 23.37
CA LYS A 169 -3.96 -9.85 24.27
C LYS A 169 -2.51 -10.28 24.47
N HIS A 170 -1.64 -9.34 24.84
CA HIS A 170 -0.34 -9.71 25.38
C HIS A 170 -0.49 -10.56 26.65
N GLY A 171 0.40 -11.54 26.85
CA GLY A 171 0.39 -12.44 28.02
C GLY A 171 -0.79 -13.43 28.13
N SER A 172 -1.85 -13.30 27.31
CA SER A 172 -3.03 -14.16 27.35
C SER A 172 -3.00 -15.25 26.27
N PRO A 173 -3.39 -16.50 26.58
CA PRO A 173 -3.60 -17.53 25.56
C PRO A 173 -4.93 -17.34 24.80
N THR A 174 -5.90 -16.62 25.36
CA THR A 174 -7.28 -16.55 24.87
C THR A 174 -7.39 -15.70 23.60
N LYS A 175 -7.92 -16.29 22.53
CA LYS A 175 -8.28 -15.58 21.29
C LYS A 175 -9.75 -15.16 21.34
N TYR A 176 -10.02 -13.91 20.98
CA TYR A 176 -11.36 -13.33 20.92
C TYR A 176 -11.72 -13.06 19.47
N ARG A 177 -13.00 -13.23 19.10
CA ARG A 177 -13.49 -12.88 17.77
C ARG A 177 -13.52 -11.36 17.61
N ALA A 178 -12.97 -10.88 16.49
CA ALA A 178 -13.07 -9.48 16.10
C ALA A 178 -13.93 -9.35 14.84
N GLN A 179 -14.53 -8.18 14.67
CA GLN A 179 -15.23 -7.77 13.45
C GLN A 179 -14.52 -6.56 12.87
N VAL A 180 -14.49 -6.47 11.54
CA VAL A 180 -13.94 -5.31 10.82
C VAL A 180 -15.01 -4.23 10.78
N GLU A 181 -14.78 -3.09 11.42
CA GLU A 181 -15.72 -1.95 11.44
C GLU A 181 -15.53 -1.06 10.21
N ALA A 182 -14.28 -0.80 9.82
CA ALA A 182 -13.95 0.03 8.66
C ALA A 182 -12.58 -0.33 8.08
N VAL A 183 -12.44 -0.20 6.76
CA VAL A 183 -11.19 -0.42 6.02
C VAL A 183 -10.95 0.75 5.07
N GLY A 184 -9.71 1.23 5.03
CA GLY A 184 -9.22 2.21 4.07
C GLY A 184 -7.96 1.69 3.40
N HIS A 185 -8.13 0.99 2.27
CA HIS A 185 -7.02 0.36 1.53
C HIS A 185 -5.99 1.39 1.05
N GLU A 186 -6.44 2.57 0.60
CA GLU A 186 -5.58 3.67 0.10
C GLU A 186 -4.52 4.10 1.13
N CYS A 187 -4.92 4.27 2.40
CA CYS A 187 -4.02 4.54 3.52
C CYS A 187 -3.52 3.29 4.26
N ASP A 188 -3.88 2.10 3.80
CA ASP A 188 -3.58 0.83 4.47
C ASP A 188 -3.92 0.81 5.98
N LEU A 189 -5.15 1.23 6.34
CA LEU A 189 -5.65 1.23 7.73
C LEU A 189 -6.97 0.49 7.86
N ALA A 190 -7.18 -0.18 9.00
CA ALA A 190 -8.47 -0.78 9.36
C ALA A 190 -8.76 -0.62 10.86
N ILE A 191 -10.05 -0.55 11.20
CA ILE A 191 -10.55 -0.53 12.58
C ILE A 191 -11.26 -1.86 12.86
N LEU A 192 -10.91 -2.52 13.97
CA LEU A 192 -11.58 -3.71 14.45
C LEU A 192 -12.29 -3.44 15.79
N ILE A 193 -13.40 -4.13 16.00
CA ILE A 193 -14.16 -4.16 17.26
C ILE A 193 -14.23 -5.57 17.82
N VAL A 194 -14.36 -5.68 19.15
CA VAL A 194 -14.48 -6.94 19.88
C VAL A 194 -15.66 -6.82 20.85
N GLU A 195 -16.63 -7.73 20.73
CA GLU A 195 -17.88 -7.70 21.51
C GLU A 195 -17.70 -8.17 22.97
N SER A 196 -16.70 -9.01 23.23
CA SER A 196 -16.42 -9.55 24.57
C SER A 196 -15.83 -8.48 25.49
N ASP A 197 -16.51 -8.17 26.60
CA ASP A 197 -15.99 -7.24 27.63
C ASP A 197 -14.75 -7.77 28.36
N GLU A 198 -14.62 -9.10 28.51
CA GLU A 198 -13.43 -9.77 29.07
C GLU A 198 -12.16 -9.43 28.28
N PHE A 199 -12.27 -9.22 26.96
CA PHE A 199 -11.14 -8.73 26.15
C PHE A 199 -10.71 -7.33 26.62
N TRP A 200 -11.64 -6.43 26.91
CA TRP A 200 -11.34 -5.04 27.29
C TRP A 200 -10.81 -4.88 28.72
N GLU A 201 -11.00 -5.87 29.59
CA GLU A 201 -10.43 -5.87 30.94
C GLU A 201 -8.89 -5.82 30.91
N GLY A 202 -8.33 -4.81 31.59
CA GLY A 202 -6.90 -4.55 31.67
C GLY A 202 -6.27 -3.88 30.43
N MET A 203 -7.05 -3.62 29.37
CA MET A 203 -6.53 -3.00 28.15
C MET A 203 -6.52 -1.48 28.23
N HIS A 204 -5.40 -0.86 27.85
CA HIS A 204 -5.27 0.60 27.80
C HIS A 204 -5.15 1.11 26.37
N PHE A 205 -5.77 2.25 26.05
CA PHE A 205 -5.63 2.88 24.73
C PHE A 205 -4.34 3.72 24.65
N LEU A 206 -3.77 3.84 23.45
CA LEU A 206 -2.65 4.75 23.20
C LEU A 206 -3.13 6.08 22.62
N GLU A 207 -2.58 7.18 23.12
CA GLU A 207 -2.82 8.51 22.55
C GLU A 207 -2.08 8.70 21.22
N LEU A 208 -2.78 9.23 20.22
CA LEU A 208 -2.15 9.71 18.98
C LEU A 208 -1.40 11.02 19.24
N GLY A 209 -0.15 11.08 18.80
CA GLY A 209 0.72 12.25 18.93
C GLY A 209 0.69 13.17 17.70
N ASP A 210 1.89 13.64 17.36
CA ASP A 210 2.17 14.52 16.22
C ASP A 210 3.28 13.92 15.34
N ILE A 211 3.54 14.52 14.19
CA ILE A 211 4.56 14.06 13.24
C ILE A 211 5.97 14.23 13.86
N PRO A 212 6.74 13.16 14.10
CA PRO A 212 8.08 13.23 14.67
C PRO A 212 9.05 14.00 13.77
N PHE A 213 9.99 14.73 14.36
CA PHE A 213 11.06 15.41 13.61
C PHE A 213 12.16 14.42 13.19
N LEU A 214 12.95 14.79 12.17
CA LEU A 214 14.15 14.03 11.78
C LEU A 214 15.07 13.77 12.99
N GLN A 215 15.70 12.60 13.03
CA GLN A 215 16.53 12.09 14.13
C GLN A 215 15.82 11.86 15.47
N GLN A 216 14.49 12.07 15.56
CA GLN A 216 13.74 11.78 16.78
C GLN A 216 13.55 10.27 16.94
N ALA A 217 13.78 9.76 18.15
CA ALA A 217 13.70 8.34 18.46
C ALA A 217 12.25 7.82 18.42
N VAL A 218 12.08 6.66 17.79
CA VAL A 218 10.80 5.94 17.63
C VAL A 218 11.01 4.46 17.99
N ALA A 219 10.03 3.86 18.66
CA ALA A 219 9.99 2.43 18.98
C ALA A 219 8.76 1.79 18.35
N VAL A 220 8.94 0.77 17.50
CA VAL A 220 7.83 0.00 16.93
C VAL A 220 7.59 -1.23 17.79
N VAL A 221 6.33 -1.48 18.13
CA VAL A 221 5.90 -2.60 18.98
C VAL A 221 4.96 -3.49 18.18
N GLY A 222 5.17 -4.81 18.17
CA GLY A 222 4.34 -5.73 17.40
C GLY A 222 4.71 -7.20 17.58
N TYR A 223 4.05 -8.08 16.83
CA TYR A 223 4.23 -9.53 16.86
C TYR A 223 4.86 -10.02 15.55
N PRO A 224 6.16 -10.34 15.50
CA PRO A 224 6.81 -10.77 14.27
C PRO A 224 6.29 -12.14 13.81
N GLN A 225 6.30 -12.36 12.50
CA GLN A 225 5.83 -13.60 11.89
C GLN A 225 6.52 -14.84 12.49
N GLY A 226 5.73 -15.88 12.79
CA GLY A 226 6.18 -17.10 13.45
C GLY A 226 6.42 -16.99 14.96
N GLY A 227 6.46 -15.78 15.53
CA GLY A 227 6.59 -15.54 16.97
C GLY A 227 5.25 -15.28 17.66
N ASP A 228 5.07 -15.81 18.86
CA ASP A 228 3.91 -15.52 19.72
C ASP A 228 4.19 -14.46 20.80
N ASN A 229 5.47 -14.14 21.01
CA ASN A 229 5.92 -13.06 21.88
C ASN A 229 5.94 -11.72 21.14
N ILE A 230 5.73 -10.66 21.91
CA ILE A 230 5.86 -9.28 21.45
C ILE A 230 7.33 -8.93 21.19
N SER A 231 7.57 -8.08 20.20
CA SER A 231 8.88 -7.57 19.80
C SER A 231 8.86 -6.04 19.80
N VAL A 232 10.01 -5.45 20.12
CA VAL A 232 10.21 -4.00 20.13
C VAL A 232 11.46 -3.66 19.33
N THR A 233 11.30 -3.01 18.18
CA THR A 233 12.42 -2.47 17.40
C THR A 233 12.53 -0.96 17.64
N LYS A 234 13.75 -0.44 17.78
CA LYS A 234 14.02 0.98 18.05
C LYS A 234 14.90 1.57 16.96
N GLY A 235 14.59 2.80 16.60
CA GLY A 235 15.34 3.60 15.63
C GLY A 235 15.04 5.09 15.80
N VAL A 236 15.31 5.85 14.77
CA VAL A 236 15.01 7.27 14.62
C VAL A 236 14.27 7.52 13.30
N VAL A 237 13.66 8.70 13.19
CA VAL A 237 13.11 9.17 11.91
C VAL A 237 14.24 9.56 10.96
N SER A 238 14.29 8.87 9.82
CA SER A 238 15.23 9.13 8.73
C SER A 238 14.69 10.15 7.73
N ARG A 239 13.37 10.13 7.45
CA ARG A 239 12.72 11.01 6.47
C ARG A 239 11.21 11.13 6.70
N VAL A 240 10.60 12.19 6.17
CA VAL A 240 9.15 12.30 5.97
C VAL A 240 8.91 12.74 4.53
N GLU A 241 8.26 11.90 3.74
CA GLU A 241 8.02 12.15 2.30
C GLU A 241 6.75 11.43 1.83
N PRO A 242 6.20 11.80 0.65
CA PRO A 242 5.16 11.02 0.01
C PRO A 242 5.76 9.70 -0.49
N THR A 243 5.10 8.58 -0.19
CA THR A 243 5.52 7.25 -0.62
C THR A 243 4.37 6.50 -1.28
N GLN A 244 4.69 5.55 -2.14
CA GLN A 244 3.68 4.64 -2.71
C GLN A 244 3.19 3.67 -1.63
N TYR A 245 1.92 3.77 -1.25
CA TYR A 245 1.26 2.78 -0.40
C TYR A 245 0.90 1.60 -1.29
N VAL A 246 1.66 0.50 -1.22
CA VAL A 246 1.54 -0.60 -2.19
C VAL A 246 0.18 -1.29 -2.11
N HIS A 247 -0.40 -1.46 -0.92
CA HIS A 247 -1.74 -2.01 -0.77
C HIS A 247 -2.84 -1.10 -1.34
N GLY A 248 -2.66 0.21 -1.27
CA GLY A 248 -3.64 1.21 -1.67
C GLY A 248 -3.48 1.77 -3.07
N ALA A 249 -2.40 1.43 -3.78
CA ALA A 249 -1.95 2.06 -5.03
C ALA A 249 -1.89 3.61 -5.02
N THR A 250 -1.90 4.24 -3.83
CA THR A 250 -2.00 5.69 -3.66
C THR A 250 -0.68 6.26 -3.15
N GLN A 251 -0.36 7.51 -3.49
CA GLN A 251 0.75 8.23 -2.88
C GLN A 251 0.26 9.11 -1.74
N LEU A 252 0.73 8.80 -0.53
CA LEU A 252 0.39 9.53 0.69
C LEU A 252 1.68 9.78 1.49
N MET A 253 1.64 10.73 2.42
CA MET A 253 2.76 10.96 3.34
C MET A 253 3.04 9.69 4.16
N ALA A 254 4.30 9.28 4.22
CA ALA A 254 4.81 8.33 5.20
C ALA A 254 6.02 8.90 5.94
N ILE A 255 6.35 8.29 7.08
CA ILE A 255 7.58 8.55 7.81
C ILE A 255 8.49 7.35 7.62
N GLN A 256 9.70 7.58 7.11
CA GLN A 256 10.77 6.59 7.05
C GLN A 256 11.51 6.56 8.39
N ILE A 257 11.76 5.35 8.91
CA ILE A 257 12.53 5.09 10.13
C ILE A 257 13.64 4.07 9.86
N ASP A 258 14.72 4.12 10.62
CA ASP A 258 15.82 3.14 10.57
C ASP A 258 15.62 1.92 11.52
N ALA A 259 14.40 1.74 12.04
CA ALA A 259 14.01 0.56 12.79
C ALA A 259 13.55 -0.57 11.84
N ALA A 260 13.95 -1.81 12.12
CA ALA A 260 13.51 -2.97 11.35
C ALA A 260 11.98 -3.17 11.45
N ILE A 261 11.32 -3.21 10.29
CA ILE A 261 9.94 -3.64 10.10
C ILE A 261 9.96 -5.02 9.43
N ASN A 262 9.48 -6.02 10.15
CA ASN A 262 9.35 -7.39 9.67
C ASN A 262 7.87 -7.75 9.50
N PRO A 263 7.52 -8.70 8.61
CA PRO A 263 6.17 -9.24 8.53
C PRO A 263 5.62 -9.62 9.92
N GLY A 264 4.34 -9.34 10.16
CA GLY A 264 3.67 -9.50 11.46
C GLY A 264 3.69 -8.25 12.35
N ASN A 265 4.76 -7.43 12.33
CA ASN A 265 4.78 -6.15 13.05
C ASN A 265 3.85 -5.10 12.41
N SER A 266 3.47 -5.30 11.14
CA SER A 266 2.50 -4.47 10.42
C SER A 266 1.17 -4.36 11.19
N GLY A 267 0.66 -3.15 11.31
CA GLY A 267 -0.50 -2.76 12.11
C GLY A 267 -0.16 -2.37 13.55
N GLY A 268 1.07 -2.63 14.02
CA GLY A 268 1.55 -2.25 15.34
C GLY A 268 1.88 -0.76 15.46
N PRO A 269 1.84 -0.18 16.68
CA PRO A 269 2.12 1.23 16.89
C PRO A 269 3.63 1.52 16.83
N ALA A 270 3.96 2.65 16.21
CA ALA A 270 5.25 3.30 16.29
C ALA A 270 5.16 4.44 17.31
N ILE A 271 5.96 4.36 18.38
CA ILE A 271 5.80 5.18 19.60
C ILE A 271 6.96 6.18 19.73
N MET A 272 6.60 7.42 20.02
CA MET A 272 7.49 8.56 20.24
C MET A 272 7.19 9.14 21.63
N GLY A 273 8.13 8.98 22.56
CA GLY A 273 7.86 9.32 23.97
C GLY A 273 6.77 8.41 24.53
N ASN A 274 5.62 8.97 24.91
CA ASN A 274 4.44 8.25 25.41
C ASN A 274 3.23 8.30 24.45
N LYS A 275 3.43 8.68 23.18
CA LYS A 275 2.36 8.80 22.17
C LYS A 275 2.70 8.05 20.88
N VAL A 276 1.68 7.67 20.13
CA VAL A 276 1.82 7.05 18.80
C VAL A 276 2.21 8.12 17.78
N ALA A 277 3.33 7.91 17.09
CA ALA A 277 3.79 8.69 15.93
C ALA A 277 3.28 8.12 14.59
N GLY A 278 2.89 6.84 14.56
CA GLY A 278 2.30 6.21 13.38
C GLY A 278 1.96 4.73 13.56
N VAL A 279 1.47 4.10 12.49
CA VAL A 279 1.28 2.63 12.39
C VAL A 279 2.37 2.04 11.51
N ALA A 280 3.09 1.03 11.96
CA ALA A 280 4.04 0.31 11.11
C ALA A 280 3.30 -0.45 10.00
N PHE A 281 3.76 -0.38 8.75
CA PHE A 281 3.07 -1.05 7.64
C PHE A 281 3.99 -1.77 6.66
N GLN A 282 4.95 -1.06 6.06
CA GLN A 282 5.75 -1.54 4.94
C GLN A 282 7.26 -1.39 5.17
N ASN A 283 8.04 -2.23 4.49
CA ASN A 283 9.49 -2.16 4.35
C ASN A 283 9.83 -2.06 2.85
N LEU A 284 10.95 -1.43 2.49
CA LEU A 284 11.40 -1.34 1.10
C LEU A 284 12.10 -2.64 0.68
N SER A 285 11.48 -3.41 -0.21
CA SER A 285 12.03 -4.66 -0.72
C SER A 285 13.46 -4.49 -1.25
N GLY A 286 14.41 -5.25 -0.69
CA GLY A 286 15.83 -5.20 -1.07
C GLY A 286 16.67 -4.14 -0.34
N ALA A 287 16.10 -3.35 0.57
CA ALA A 287 16.86 -2.45 1.44
C ALA A 287 16.85 -2.94 2.90
N GLU A 288 18.00 -2.90 3.56
CA GLU A 288 18.11 -3.18 4.98
C GLU A 288 17.81 -1.93 5.82
N ASN A 289 17.13 -2.11 6.96
CA ASN A 289 16.84 -1.05 7.93
C ASN A 289 16.08 0.16 7.36
N ILE A 290 15.14 -0.06 6.43
CA ILE A 290 14.21 0.97 5.92
C ILE A 290 12.77 0.59 6.26
N GLY A 291 12.30 1.03 7.42
CA GLY A 291 10.90 0.91 7.83
C GLY A 291 10.06 2.11 7.41
N TYR A 292 8.79 1.90 7.08
CA TYR A 292 7.81 2.98 6.92
C TYR A 292 6.68 2.87 7.94
N ILE A 293 6.25 4.03 8.43
CA ILE A 293 5.09 4.16 9.32
C ILE A 293 4.08 5.17 8.74
N ILE A 294 2.79 4.83 8.85
CA ILE A 294 1.64 5.65 8.47
C ILE A 294 1.50 6.77 9.50
N PRO A 295 1.61 8.06 9.14
CA PRO A 295 1.76 9.14 10.09
C PRO A 295 0.41 9.55 10.70
N VAL A 296 0.44 10.14 11.91
CA VAL A 296 -0.79 10.55 12.63
C VAL A 296 -1.79 11.39 11.81
N PRO A 297 -1.42 12.33 10.92
CA PRO A 297 -2.41 13.04 10.11
C PRO A 297 -3.24 12.13 9.21
N VAL A 298 -2.62 11.11 8.61
CA VAL A 298 -3.30 10.10 7.77
C VAL A 298 -4.23 9.24 8.64
N ILE A 299 -3.76 8.82 9.83
CA ILE A 299 -4.59 8.10 10.81
C ILE A 299 -5.80 8.94 11.25
N LYS A 300 -5.60 10.23 11.55
CA LYS A 300 -6.67 11.14 11.96
C LYS A 300 -7.69 11.36 10.83
N HIS A 301 -7.24 11.57 9.59
CA HIS A 301 -8.13 11.70 8.42
C HIS A 301 -8.97 10.44 8.20
N PHE A 302 -8.36 9.26 8.27
CA PHE A 302 -9.07 7.97 8.21
C PHE A 302 -10.12 7.83 9.32
N ILE A 303 -9.74 8.01 10.59
CA ILE A 303 -10.66 7.88 11.75
C ILE A 303 -11.80 8.91 11.67
N THR A 304 -11.48 10.17 11.38
CA THR A 304 -12.49 11.24 11.25
C THR A 304 -13.44 10.96 10.09
N GLY A 305 -12.94 10.52 8.93
CA GLY A 305 -13.77 10.15 7.78
C GLY A 305 -14.78 9.05 8.14
N VAL A 306 -14.31 7.98 8.79
CA VAL A 306 -15.16 6.86 9.27
C VAL A 306 -16.19 7.32 10.29
N VAL A 307 -15.81 8.16 11.28
CA VAL A 307 -16.73 8.66 12.31
C VAL A 307 -17.80 9.59 11.72
N GLU A 308 -17.45 10.44 10.75
CA GLU A 308 -18.37 11.41 10.15
C GLU A 308 -19.36 10.78 9.15
N HIS A 309 -18.96 9.72 8.44
CA HIS A 309 -19.76 9.13 7.34
C HIS A 309 -20.22 7.68 7.58
N GLY A 310 -19.84 7.08 8.71
CA GLY A 310 -20.07 5.67 9.01
C GLY A 310 -19.20 4.69 8.21
N LYS A 311 -18.42 5.18 7.23
CA LYS A 311 -17.49 4.39 6.40
C LYS A 311 -16.33 5.23 5.90
N TYR A 312 -15.28 4.57 5.42
CA TYR A 312 -14.15 5.24 4.78
C TYR A 312 -14.59 5.88 3.45
N VAL A 313 -14.13 7.11 3.19
CA VAL A 313 -14.57 7.95 2.06
C VAL A 313 -13.50 8.26 1.02
N GLY A 314 -12.25 7.81 1.21
CA GLY A 314 -11.16 8.03 0.25
C GLY A 314 -10.35 9.32 0.48
N PHE A 315 -9.18 9.39 -0.16
CA PHE A 315 -8.40 10.64 -0.27
C PHE A 315 -8.84 11.47 -1.48
N CYS A 316 -8.80 12.80 -1.34
CA CYS A 316 -9.13 13.70 -2.42
C CYS A 316 -8.01 13.84 -3.45
N SER A 317 -8.37 14.10 -4.71
CA SER A 317 -7.42 14.44 -5.78
C SER A 317 -7.94 15.58 -6.64
N LEU A 318 -7.03 16.42 -7.15
CA LEU A 318 -7.32 17.40 -8.21
C LEU A 318 -7.45 16.73 -9.59
N GLY A 319 -7.02 15.47 -9.74
CA GLY A 319 -7.06 14.75 -11.02
C GLY A 319 -6.06 15.25 -12.06
N LEU A 320 -5.00 15.94 -11.65
CA LEU A 320 -4.01 16.53 -12.55
C LEU A 320 -2.81 15.59 -12.77
N SER A 321 -2.27 15.63 -13.99
CA SER A 321 -0.90 15.19 -14.27
C SER A 321 -0.08 16.43 -14.58
N CYS A 322 0.92 16.70 -13.73
CA CYS A 322 1.72 17.91 -13.79
C CYS A 322 3.17 17.65 -14.25
N GLN A 323 3.83 18.68 -14.76
CA GLN A 323 5.25 18.70 -15.14
C GLN A 323 5.99 19.81 -14.40
N THR A 324 7.23 19.53 -13.99
CA THR A 324 8.12 20.50 -13.35
C THR A 324 8.51 21.62 -14.33
N THR A 325 8.66 22.84 -13.81
CA THR A 325 8.97 24.04 -14.60
C THR A 325 10.39 24.55 -14.34
N GLU A 326 11.30 23.70 -13.89
CA GLU A 326 12.68 24.06 -13.56
C GLU A 326 13.44 24.66 -14.76
N ASN A 327 13.12 24.21 -15.98
CA ASN A 327 13.67 24.76 -17.21
C ASN A 327 13.22 26.22 -17.43
N VAL A 328 14.18 27.14 -17.49
CA VAL A 328 13.93 28.59 -17.65
C VAL A 328 13.23 28.92 -18.96
N GLN A 329 13.55 28.22 -20.06
CA GLN A 329 12.93 28.49 -21.37
C GLN A 329 11.46 28.06 -21.41
N LEU A 330 11.10 27.00 -20.70
CA LEU A 330 9.70 26.60 -20.50
C LEU A 330 8.93 27.72 -19.78
N ARG A 331 9.47 28.26 -18.67
CA ARG A 331 8.84 29.38 -17.94
C ARG A 331 8.70 30.62 -18.80
N ASN A 332 9.75 31.00 -19.53
CA ASN A 332 9.74 32.15 -20.43
C ASN A 332 8.66 32.01 -21.52
N ASN A 333 8.50 30.82 -22.11
CA ASN A 333 7.48 30.54 -23.12
C ASN A 333 6.05 30.77 -22.61
N PHE A 334 5.77 30.47 -21.35
CA PHE A 334 4.46 30.69 -20.72
C PHE A 334 4.30 32.07 -20.05
N GLY A 335 5.25 33.00 -20.25
CA GLY A 335 5.19 34.36 -19.67
C GLY A 335 5.39 34.40 -18.16
N MET A 336 5.99 33.36 -17.58
CA MET A 336 6.16 33.21 -16.14
C MET A 336 7.36 34.02 -15.64
N ARG A 337 7.10 35.01 -14.79
CA ARG A 337 8.10 35.92 -14.19
C ARG A 337 9.11 35.16 -13.32
N SER A 338 10.31 35.72 -13.13
CA SER A 338 11.41 35.11 -12.38
C SER A 338 11.10 34.79 -10.93
N GLU A 339 10.18 35.53 -10.30
CA GLU A 339 9.78 35.40 -8.90
C GLU A 339 8.59 34.44 -8.72
N VAL A 340 7.93 34.07 -9.82
CA VAL A 340 6.76 33.19 -9.84
C VAL A 340 7.23 31.75 -9.98
N THR A 341 6.65 30.84 -9.19
CA THR A 341 6.94 29.41 -9.25
C THR A 341 5.66 28.59 -9.39
N GLY A 342 5.76 27.37 -9.92
CA GLY A 342 4.60 26.50 -10.12
C GLY A 342 4.84 25.29 -11.03
N VAL A 343 3.79 24.50 -11.30
CA VAL A 343 3.84 23.29 -12.14
C VAL A 343 2.87 23.34 -13.33
N LEU A 344 3.31 22.86 -14.49
CA LEU A 344 2.54 22.88 -15.74
C LEU A 344 1.52 21.73 -15.79
N VAL A 345 0.27 22.00 -16.15
CA VAL A 345 -0.80 21.01 -16.30
C VAL A 345 -0.71 20.32 -17.67
N ASN A 346 -0.36 19.04 -17.68
CA ASN A 346 -0.26 18.22 -18.89
C ASN A 346 -1.55 17.44 -19.21
N LYS A 347 -2.24 16.93 -18.20
CA LYS A 347 -3.54 16.23 -18.33
C LYS A 347 -4.43 16.53 -17.14
N ILE A 348 -5.75 16.44 -17.37
CA ILE A 348 -6.79 16.58 -16.35
C ILE A 348 -7.73 15.38 -16.48
N ASN A 349 -8.06 14.73 -15.37
CA ASN A 349 -9.02 13.64 -15.31
C ASN A 349 -10.43 14.18 -15.61
N PRO A 350 -11.16 13.66 -16.62
CA PRO A 350 -12.50 14.15 -16.96
C PRO A 350 -13.52 14.06 -15.82
N LEU A 351 -13.29 13.20 -14.82
CA LEU A 351 -14.15 13.08 -13.64
C LEU A 351 -13.77 14.03 -12.49
N SER A 352 -12.81 14.93 -12.68
CA SER A 352 -12.44 15.96 -11.70
C SER A 352 -13.18 17.27 -11.97
N ASP A 353 -13.51 18.01 -10.91
CA ASP A 353 -14.06 19.39 -11.02
C ASP A 353 -13.08 20.34 -11.73
N ALA A 354 -11.78 20.05 -11.59
CA ALA A 354 -10.72 20.74 -12.31
C ALA A 354 -10.86 20.64 -13.85
N HIS A 355 -11.56 19.65 -14.40
CA HIS A 355 -11.73 19.50 -15.85
C HIS A 355 -12.61 20.60 -16.48
N GLU A 356 -13.55 21.16 -15.73
CA GLU A 356 -14.45 22.22 -16.20
C GLU A 356 -13.83 23.62 -16.06
N ILE A 357 -12.77 23.75 -15.24
CA ILE A 357 -12.25 25.02 -14.74
C ILE A 357 -10.81 25.28 -15.23
N LEU A 358 -9.94 24.27 -15.08
CA LEU A 358 -8.55 24.30 -15.49
C LEU A 358 -8.40 23.82 -16.93
N LYS A 359 -7.27 24.16 -17.54
CA LYS A 359 -6.93 23.80 -18.91
C LYS A 359 -5.56 23.14 -18.95
N LYS A 360 -5.34 22.35 -20.01
CA LYS A 360 -3.98 21.99 -20.41
C LYS A 360 -3.18 23.28 -20.61
N ASP A 361 -1.90 23.24 -20.22
CA ASP A 361 -0.93 24.32 -20.32
C ASP A 361 -1.14 25.49 -19.32
N ASP A 362 -2.11 25.39 -18.38
CA ASP A 362 -2.12 26.21 -17.16
C ASP A 362 -0.89 25.88 -16.29
N ILE A 363 -0.32 26.86 -15.60
CA ILE A 363 0.70 26.62 -14.56
C ILE A 363 0.09 26.86 -13.18
N ILE A 364 0.01 25.84 -12.33
CA ILE A 364 -0.48 25.97 -10.96
C ILE A 364 0.58 26.67 -10.10
N LEU A 365 0.25 27.85 -9.58
CA LEU A 365 1.14 28.72 -8.81
C LEU A 365 0.97 28.55 -7.29
N ALA A 366 -0.26 28.33 -6.84
CA ALA A 366 -0.57 28.15 -5.42
C ALA A 366 -1.84 27.31 -5.22
N PHE A 367 -1.90 26.64 -4.08
CA PHE A 367 -3.05 25.88 -3.60
C PHE A 367 -3.39 26.35 -2.17
N ASP A 368 -4.62 26.81 -1.94
CA ASP A 368 -5.07 27.46 -0.70
C ASP A 368 -4.09 28.51 -0.15
N GLY A 369 -3.57 29.34 -1.06
CA GLY A 369 -2.60 30.39 -0.76
C GLY A 369 -1.16 29.90 -0.54
N VAL A 370 -0.90 28.59 -0.47
CA VAL A 370 0.45 28.01 -0.34
C VAL A 370 1.14 28.00 -1.70
N PRO A 371 2.27 28.71 -1.89
CA PRO A 371 2.98 28.72 -3.18
C PRO A 371 3.64 27.37 -3.51
N ILE A 372 3.47 26.94 -4.75
CA ILE A 372 4.06 25.70 -5.29
C ILE A 372 5.37 26.07 -6.01
N ALA A 373 6.45 25.34 -5.74
CA ALA A 373 7.73 25.53 -6.42
C ALA A 373 7.81 24.83 -7.78
N ASN A 374 8.84 25.15 -8.56
CA ASN A 374 9.02 24.63 -9.92
C ASN A 374 9.24 23.11 -9.96
N ASP A 375 9.64 22.50 -8.84
CA ASP A 375 9.79 21.05 -8.63
C ASP A 375 8.49 20.37 -8.16
N GLY A 376 7.37 21.10 -8.05
CA GLY A 376 6.09 20.60 -7.53
C GLY A 376 6.00 20.49 -6.00
N THR A 377 6.97 21.02 -5.26
CA THR A 377 6.93 20.99 -3.80
C THR A 377 6.37 22.25 -3.17
N VAL A 378 5.84 22.13 -1.96
CA VAL A 378 5.42 23.21 -1.06
C VAL A 378 6.28 23.21 0.22
N ALA A 379 6.30 24.32 0.94
CA ALA A 379 6.92 24.37 2.26
C ALA A 379 6.10 23.54 3.26
N PHE A 380 6.76 22.68 4.04
CA PHE A 380 6.09 21.78 4.98
C PHE A 380 6.33 22.18 6.45
N ARG A 381 7.57 22.01 6.94
CA ARG A 381 7.95 22.40 8.30
C ARG A 381 9.44 22.76 8.36
N ASN A 382 9.81 23.79 9.12
CA ASN A 382 11.19 24.28 9.23
C ASN A 382 11.86 24.55 7.87
N ARG A 383 12.65 23.58 7.35
CA ARG A 383 13.33 23.61 6.05
C ARG A 383 12.95 22.42 5.16
N GLU A 384 11.99 21.61 5.57
CA GLU A 384 11.47 20.46 4.83
C GLU A 384 10.43 20.92 3.81
N ARG A 385 10.38 20.21 2.68
CA ARG A 385 9.46 20.43 1.56
C ARG A 385 8.77 19.10 1.22
N ILE A 386 7.54 19.15 0.73
CA ILE A 386 6.73 17.98 0.36
C ILE A 386 6.01 18.26 -0.96
N THR A 387 5.58 17.26 -1.73
CA THR A 387 4.77 17.50 -2.94
C THR A 387 3.47 18.21 -2.58
N PHE A 388 2.98 19.07 -3.48
CA PHE A 388 1.75 19.82 -3.24
C PHE A 388 0.52 18.90 -3.12
N ASP A 389 0.57 17.69 -3.70
CA ASP A 389 -0.47 16.66 -3.58
C ASP A 389 -0.84 16.33 -2.13
N HIS A 390 0.11 16.47 -1.19
CA HIS A 390 -0.18 16.30 0.23
C HIS A 390 -1.24 17.30 0.74
N LEU A 391 -1.24 18.54 0.26
CA LEU A 391 -2.25 19.53 0.64
C LEU A 391 -3.63 19.14 0.10
N VAL A 392 -3.67 18.49 -1.06
CA VAL A 392 -4.90 18.02 -1.72
C VAL A 392 -5.43 16.76 -1.03
N SER A 393 -4.58 15.78 -0.74
CA SER A 393 -4.98 14.50 -0.16
C SER A 393 -5.63 14.70 1.22
N MET A 394 -5.08 15.62 2.03
CA MET A 394 -5.59 15.87 3.39
C MET A 394 -6.95 16.60 3.45
N LYS A 395 -7.52 16.98 2.31
CA LYS A 395 -8.83 17.64 2.23
C LYS A 395 -9.97 16.67 2.44
N LYS A 396 -11.12 17.20 2.87
CA LYS A 396 -12.36 16.42 2.97
C LYS A 396 -13.06 16.32 1.61
N PRO A 397 -13.76 15.21 1.30
CA PRO A 397 -14.60 15.13 0.12
C PRO A 397 -15.64 16.27 0.08
N ASN A 398 -15.81 16.86 -1.09
CA ASN A 398 -16.65 18.04 -1.37
C ASN A 398 -16.18 19.35 -0.72
N GLU A 399 -14.98 19.40 -0.14
CA GLU A 399 -14.34 20.66 0.26
C GLU A 399 -13.92 21.46 -0.98
N LYS A 400 -14.02 22.80 -0.89
CA LYS A 400 -13.56 23.71 -1.95
C LYS A 400 -12.19 24.27 -1.59
N SER A 401 -11.27 24.24 -2.54
CA SER A 401 -9.93 24.84 -2.43
C SER A 401 -9.71 25.88 -3.52
N LEU A 402 -8.97 26.93 -3.17
CA LEU A 402 -8.54 27.99 -4.09
C LEU A 402 -7.26 27.56 -4.80
N VAL A 403 -7.29 27.56 -6.12
CA VAL A 403 -6.17 27.22 -6.99
C VAL A 403 -5.83 28.44 -7.84
N ARG A 404 -4.64 29.02 -7.60
CA ARG A 404 -4.13 30.14 -8.38
C ARG A 404 -3.26 29.62 -9.51
N VAL A 405 -3.53 30.07 -10.73
CA VAL A 405 -2.85 29.59 -11.95
C VAL A 405 -2.36 30.74 -12.83
N LEU A 406 -1.32 30.49 -13.61
CA LEU A 406 -0.94 31.32 -14.76
C LEU A 406 -1.58 30.72 -16.01
N ARG A 407 -2.35 31.52 -16.75
CA ARG A 407 -2.94 31.18 -18.05
C ARG A 407 -2.71 32.35 -19.00
N ASP A 408 -2.15 32.08 -20.18
CA ASP A 408 -1.83 33.11 -21.19
C ASP A 408 -1.04 34.31 -20.63
N GLY A 409 -0.09 34.04 -19.70
CA GLY A 409 0.71 35.05 -19.01
C GLY A 409 -0.03 35.89 -17.96
N LYS A 410 -1.30 35.57 -17.63
CA LYS A 410 -2.12 36.26 -16.63
C LYS A 410 -2.40 35.35 -15.44
N GLU A 411 -2.42 35.92 -14.24
CA GLU A 411 -2.79 35.19 -13.03
C GLU A 411 -4.31 35.15 -12.89
N HIS A 412 -4.83 33.95 -12.62
CA HIS A 412 -6.23 33.66 -12.34
C HIS A 412 -6.34 32.88 -11.03
N GLU A 413 -7.45 33.01 -10.32
CA GLU A 413 -7.75 32.23 -9.13
C GLU A 413 -9.12 31.57 -9.28
N PHE A 414 -9.19 30.28 -9.00
CA PHE A 414 -10.38 29.46 -9.18
C PHE A 414 -10.69 28.66 -7.92
N SER A 415 -11.97 28.51 -7.59
CA SER A 415 -12.44 27.61 -6.54
C SER A 415 -12.76 26.25 -7.16
N ILE A 416 -12.06 25.19 -6.76
CA ILE A 416 -12.24 23.81 -7.24
C ILE A 416 -12.74 22.93 -6.11
N THR A 417 -13.77 22.12 -6.38
CA THR A 417 -14.36 21.16 -5.46
C THR A 417 -13.61 19.84 -5.51
N LEU A 418 -13.09 19.38 -4.38
CA LEU A 418 -12.25 18.21 -4.28
C LEU A 418 -13.06 16.95 -3.98
N ARG A 419 -12.69 15.84 -4.64
CA ARG A 419 -13.30 14.53 -4.43
C ARG A 419 -12.28 13.40 -4.65
N PRO A 420 -12.49 12.22 -4.06
CA PRO A 420 -11.86 10.99 -4.53
C PRO A 420 -12.18 10.75 -6.00
N LEU A 421 -11.23 10.20 -6.75
CA LEU A 421 -11.37 9.92 -8.18
C LEU A 421 -11.18 8.43 -8.44
N GLN A 422 -12.14 7.83 -9.14
CA GLN A 422 -12.07 6.42 -9.53
C GLN A 422 -11.28 6.25 -10.84
N SER A 423 -10.34 5.30 -10.86
CA SER A 423 -9.65 4.88 -12.07
C SER A 423 -10.56 4.06 -12.99
N LEU A 424 -10.43 4.24 -14.31
CA LEU A 424 -11.16 3.46 -15.33
C LEU A 424 -10.90 1.95 -15.20
N VAL A 425 -9.65 1.59 -14.94
CA VAL A 425 -9.25 0.23 -14.57
C VAL A 425 -8.80 0.25 -13.11
N PRO A 426 -9.57 -0.35 -12.18
CA PRO A 426 -9.21 -0.42 -10.77
C PRO A 426 -7.88 -1.14 -10.54
N VAL A 427 -6.98 -0.52 -9.78
CA VAL A 427 -5.63 -1.05 -9.50
C VAL A 427 -5.65 -2.17 -8.47
N HIS A 428 -6.49 -2.02 -7.45
CA HIS A 428 -6.78 -3.06 -6.47
C HIS A 428 -8.28 -3.13 -6.19
N GLN A 429 -8.74 -4.33 -5.83
CA GLN A 429 -10.10 -4.61 -5.39
C GLN A 429 -9.98 -5.70 -4.31
N PHE A 430 -10.24 -5.30 -3.06
CA PHE A 430 -10.26 -6.14 -1.87
C PHE A 430 -11.66 -6.09 -1.28
N ASP A 431 -12.01 -7.09 -0.48
CA ASP A 431 -13.27 -7.18 0.28
C ASP A 431 -14.53 -7.08 -0.60
N LYS A 432 -14.36 -7.31 -1.92
CA LYS A 432 -15.38 -7.27 -2.95
C LYS A 432 -15.17 -8.39 -3.96
N LEU A 433 -16.24 -9.13 -4.27
CA LEU A 433 -16.24 -10.13 -5.35
C LEU A 433 -16.22 -9.45 -6.73
N PRO A 434 -15.47 -9.99 -7.72
CA PRO A 434 -15.44 -9.46 -9.07
C PRO A 434 -16.80 -9.61 -9.76
N SER A 435 -17.25 -8.53 -10.40
CA SER A 435 -18.47 -8.55 -11.21
C SER A 435 -18.28 -9.44 -12.45
N TYR A 436 -19.27 -10.27 -12.78
CA TYR A 436 -19.23 -11.11 -13.99
C TYR A 436 -20.62 -11.39 -14.56
N TYR A 437 -20.69 -11.64 -15.86
CA TYR A 437 -21.90 -12.07 -16.58
C TYR A 437 -21.53 -13.18 -17.58
N ILE A 438 -22.36 -14.22 -17.69
CA ILE A 438 -22.15 -15.37 -18.56
C ILE A 438 -23.39 -15.56 -19.44
N PHE A 439 -23.21 -15.48 -20.76
CA PHE A 439 -24.27 -15.74 -21.73
C PHE A 439 -23.76 -16.69 -22.82
N ALA A 440 -24.45 -17.81 -23.02
CA ALA A 440 -24.05 -18.90 -23.92
C ALA A 440 -22.57 -19.32 -23.78
N GLY A 441 -22.05 -19.31 -22.55
CA GLY A 441 -20.66 -19.64 -22.24
C GLY A 441 -19.64 -18.53 -22.49
N LEU A 442 -20.01 -17.42 -23.12
CA LEU A 442 -19.18 -16.21 -23.17
C LEU A 442 -19.10 -15.62 -21.76
N VAL A 443 -17.89 -15.48 -21.22
CA VAL A 443 -17.67 -14.93 -19.87
C VAL A 443 -17.22 -13.47 -19.98
N PHE A 444 -18.04 -12.56 -19.45
CA PHE A 444 -17.79 -11.13 -19.44
C PHE A 444 -17.41 -10.63 -18.05
N THR A 445 -16.35 -9.84 -17.96
CA THR A 445 -15.89 -9.18 -16.72
C THR A 445 -15.44 -7.74 -17.00
N PRO A 446 -15.44 -6.82 -16.02
CA PRO A 446 -14.74 -5.55 -16.15
C PRO A 446 -13.23 -5.81 -16.10
N LEU A 447 -12.45 -5.10 -16.92
CA LEU A 447 -11.00 -5.10 -16.81
C LEU A 447 -10.58 -4.43 -15.48
N THR A 448 -9.77 -5.14 -14.71
CA THR A 448 -9.14 -4.67 -13.47
C THR A 448 -7.66 -5.07 -13.49
N GLN A 449 -6.78 -4.39 -12.75
CA GLN A 449 -5.40 -4.87 -12.65
C GLN A 449 -5.30 -6.22 -11.90
N PRO A 450 -6.13 -6.53 -10.88
CA PRO A 450 -6.21 -7.89 -10.32
C PRO A 450 -6.53 -8.99 -11.34
N TYR A 451 -7.30 -8.70 -12.41
CA TYR A 451 -7.45 -9.63 -13.54
C TYR A 451 -6.13 -9.84 -14.29
N LEU A 452 -5.40 -8.77 -14.59
CA LEU A 452 -4.08 -8.85 -15.22
C LEU A 452 -3.05 -9.57 -14.33
N HIS A 453 -3.15 -9.45 -13.01
CA HIS A 453 -2.26 -10.14 -12.06
C HIS A 453 -2.43 -11.67 -12.07
N GLU A 454 -3.53 -12.22 -12.60
CA GLU A 454 -3.67 -13.69 -12.76
C GLU A 454 -2.69 -14.28 -13.80
N TYR A 455 -2.02 -13.44 -14.61
CA TYR A 455 -0.93 -13.85 -15.50
C TYR A 455 0.43 -14.01 -14.78
N GLY A 456 0.45 -13.86 -13.45
CA GLY A 456 1.60 -14.09 -12.57
C GLY A 456 2.37 -12.80 -12.20
N GLU A 457 3.47 -12.96 -11.46
CA GLU A 457 4.30 -11.84 -10.98
C GLU A 457 4.78 -10.90 -12.10
N ASP A 458 5.09 -11.46 -13.28
CA ASP A 458 5.53 -10.71 -14.48
C ASP A 458 4.37 -10.33 -15.42
N TRP A 459 3.17 -10.11 -14.86
CA TRP A 459 1.95 -9.80 -15.62
C TRP A 459 2.12 -8.67 -16.64
N TYR A 460 2.99 -7.69 -16.36
CA TYR A 460 3.24 -6.57 -17.26
C TYR A 460 3.77 -7.03 -18.63
N ASN A 461 4.57 -8.11 -18.66
CA ASN A 461 5.12 -8.70 -19.87
C ASN A 461 4.32 -9.92 -20.37
N THR A 462 3.61 -10.64 -19.48
CA THR A 462 2.88 -11.88 -19.83
C THR A 462 1.41 -11.66 -20.19
N SER A 463 0.78 -10.57 -19.72
CA SER A 463 -0.61 -10.25 -20.05
C SER A 463 -0.76 -9.63 -21.46
N PRO A 464 -1.97 -9.63 -22.05
CA PRO A 464 -2.20 -9.04 -23.36
C PRO A 464 -1.87 -7.55 -23.38
N ARG A 465 -0.78 -7.18 -24.08
CA ARG A 465 -0.22 -5.82 -24.12
C ARG A 465 -1.25 -4.71 -24.35
N ARG A 466 -2.27 -4.95 -25.18
CA ARG A 466 -3.38 -4.01 -25.41
C ARG A 466 -4.19 -3.69 -24.14
N LEU A 467 -4.48 -4.69 -23.30
CA LEU A 467 -5.21 -4.49 -22.05
C LEU A 467 -4.32 -3.79 -21.01
N CYS A 468 -3.04 -4.17 -20.96
CA CYS A 468 -2.03 -3.50 -20.12
C CYS A 468 -1.87 -2.02 -20.49
N GLU A 469 -1.74 -1.68 -21.79
CA GLU A 469 -1.61 -0.30 -22.25
C GLU A 469 -2.86 0.54 -21.93
N ARG A 470 -4.08 -0.01 -22.04
CA ARG A 470 -5.32 0.66 -21.59
C ARG A 470 -5.33 0.86 -20.07
N ALA A 471 -5.07 -0.20 -19.30
CA ALA A 471 -5.09 -0.22 -17.84
C ALA A 471 -4.14 0.79 -17.17
N LEU A 472 -3.05 1.17 -17.87
CA LEU A 472 -2.03 2.08 -17.35
C LEU A 472 -2.13 3.52 -17.90
N ARG A 473 -2.95 3.78 -18.92
CA ARG A 473 -2.92 5.07 -19.66
C ARG A 473 -4.28 5.71 -19.92
N GLU A 474 -5.36 4.95 -19.97
CA GLU A 474 -6.69 5.48 -20.26
C GLU A 474 -7.34 6.05 -18.99
N LEU A 475 -7.99 7.20 -19.15
CA LEU A 475 -8.77 7.88 -18.12
C LEU A 475 -10.26 7.71 -18.42
N PRO A 476 -11.12 7.60 -17.39
CA PRO A 476 -12.55 7.51 -17.60
C PRO A 476 -13.09 8.83 -18.17
N LYS A 477 -14.01 8.72 -19.12
CA LYS A 477 -14.74 9.85 -19.75
C LYS A 477 -16.09 10.07 -19.06
N LYS A 478 -16.70 9.00 -18.55
CA LYS A 478 -17.99 9.02 -17.83
C LYS A 478 -17.87 8.38 -16.45
N ALA A 479 -18.70 8.83 -15.51
CA ALA A 479 -18.81 8.19 -14.20
C ALA A 479 -19.37 6.77 -14.35
N GLY A 480 -18.72 5.78 -13.72
CA GLY A 480 -19.12 4.38 -13.82
C GLY A 480 -18.81 3.70 -15.17
N GLU A 481 -17.98 4.31 -16.02
CA GLU A 481 -17.45 3.67 -17.23
C GLU A 481 -16.55 2.46 -16.87
N GLN A 482 -16.67 1.36 -17.61
CA GLN A 482 -15.82 0.18 -17.45
C GLN A 482 -15.44 -0.40 -18.81
N LEU A 483 -14.17 -0.79 -18.96
CA LEU A 483 -13.71 -1.58 -20.09
C LEU A 483 -14.14 -3.05 -19.89
N VAL A 484 -15.28 -3.45 -20.45
CA VAL A 484 -15.75 -4.84 -20.34
C VAL A 484 -15.00 -5.73 -21.34
N ILE A 485 -14.50 -6.87 -20.87
CA ILE A 485 -13.79 -7.87 -21.66
C ILE A 485 -14.59 -9.19 -21.70
N LEU A 486 -14.56 -9.85 -22.85
CA LEU A 486 -14.77 -11.29 -22.98
C LEU A 486 -13.49 -11.97 -22.51
N SER A 487 -13.47 -12.46 -21.28
CA SER A 487 -12.27 -13.09 -20.69
C SER A 487 -12.01 -14.47 -21.28
N GLN A 488 -13.05 -15.29 -21.42
CA GLN A 488 -12.96 -16.66 -21.97
C GLN A 488 -14.30 -17.16 -22.53
N VAL A 489 -14.26 -18.29 -23.25
CA VAL A 489 -15.45 -19.02 -23.73
C VAL A 489 -15.50 -20.41 -23.11
N LEU A 490 -16.61 -20.71 -22.42
CA LEU A 490 -16.97 -22.02 -21.90
C LEU A 490 -17.64 -22.84 -23.01
N MET A 491 -16.95 -23.87 -23.49
CA MET A 491 -17.32 -24.56 -24.72
C MET A 491 -18.66 -25.30 -24.68
N ASP A 492 -19.49 -25.05 -25.69
CA ASP A 492 -20.70 -25.80 -26.05
C ASP A 492 -21.01 -25.64 -27.55
N ASP A 493 -21.92 -26.46 -28.07
CA ASP A 493 -22.27 -26.48 -29.51
C ASP A 493 -22.74 -25.11 -30.02
N ILE A 494 -23.37 -24.30 -29.16
CA ILE A 494 -23.86 -22.94 -29.48
C ILE A 494 -22.74 -21.91 -29.76
N ASN A 495 -21.51 -22.16 -29.27
CA ASN A 495 -20.38 -21.23 -29.40
C ASN A 495 -19.17 -21.81 -30.16
N ALA A 496 -19.40 -22.89 -30.92
CA ALA A 496 -18.41 -23.47 -31.83
C ALA A 496 -17.88 -22.41 -32.84
N GLY A 497 -16.57 -22.42 -33.09
CA GLY A 497 -15.85 -21.41 -33.87
C GLY A 497 -15.33 -20.20 -33.06
N TYR A 498 -15.81 -20.00 -31.83
CA TYR A 498 -15.36 -18.91 -30.95
C TYR A 498 -14.35 -19.38 -29.86
N GLU A 499 -13.81 -20.60 -29.96
CA GLU A 499 -13.08 -21.28 -28.88
C GLU A 499 -11.77 -20.59 -28.46
N ARG A 500 -11.26 -19.71 -29.33
CA ARG A 500 -10.01 -18.95 -29.15
C ARG A 500 -10.26 -17.48 -28.79
N PHE A 501 -11.50 -17.08 -28.53
CA PHE A 501 -11.83 -15.71 -28.18
C PHE A 501 -11.63 -15.55 -26.66
N ALA A 502 -10.65 -14.73 -26.30
CA ALA A 502 -10.27 -14.42 -24.93
C ALA A 502 -9.65 -13.02 -24.90
N ASP A 503 -9.71 -12.37 -23.75
CA ASP A 503 -9.12 -11.05 -23.48
C ASP A 503 -9.56 -9.91 -24.42
N LEU A 504 -10.70 -10.07 -25.09
CA LEU A 504 -11.23 -9.13 -26.09
C LEU A 504 -12.15 -8.11 -25.44
N GLN A 505 -11.88 -6.81 -25.58
CA GLN A 505 -12.87 -5.80 -25.16
C GLN A 505 -14.15 -5.98 -25.99
N VAL A 506 -15.31 -5.96 -25.33
CA VAL A 506 -16.60 -5.80 -25.98
C VAL A 506 -16.82 -4.30 -26.23
N LYS A 507 -17.09 -3.90 -27.47
CA LYS A 507 -17.36 -2.50 -27.81
C LYS A 507 -18.85 -2.23 -27.93
N LYS A 508 -19.58 -3.13 -28.59
CA LYS A 508 -21.00 -2.96 -28.89
C LYS A 508 -21.81 -4.24 -28.71
N VAL A 509 -23.08 -4.07 -28.37
CA VAL A 509 -24.11 -5.12 -28.45
C VAL A 509 -25.21 -4.62 -29.39
N ASN A 510 -25.52 -5.39 -30.44
CA ASN A 510 -26.48 -5.01 -31.49
C ASN A 510 -26.26 -3.58 -32.06
N GLY A 511 -25.00 -3.16 -32.20
CA GLY A 511 -24.62 -1.83 -32.69
C GLY A 511 -24.66 -0.69 -31.64
N VAL A 512 -25.15 -0.93 -30.43
CA VAL A 512 -25.16 0.02 -29.31
C VAL A 512 -23.84 -0.08 -28.54
N GLU A 513 -23.16 1.05 -28.32
CA GLU A 513 -21.93 1.11 -27.52
C GLU A 513 -22.20 0.84 -26.04
N ILE A 514 -21.41 -0.06 -25.44
CA ILE A 514 -21.54 -0.39 -24.03
C ILE A 514 -20.80 0.63 -23.16
N GLU A 515 -21.32 0.88 -21.95
CA GLU A 515 -20.69 1.81 -21.00
C GLU A 515 -20.02 1.08 -19.83
N ASN A 516 -20.59 -0.06 -19.41
CA ASN A 516 -20.09 -0.92 -18.34
C ASN A 516 -20.76 -2.30 -18.39
N LEU A 517 -20.38 -3.21 -17.49
CA LEU A 517 -20.89 -4.59 -17.48
C LEU A 517 -22.40 -4.65 -17.19
N LYS A 518 -22.93 -3.72 -16.37
CA LYS A 518 -24.37 -3.65 -16.09
C LYS A 518 -25.16 -3.24 -17.33
N HIS A 519 -24.65 -2.27 -18.11
CA HIS A 519 -25.25 -1.89 -19.39
C HIS A 519 -25.17 -3.05 -20.41
N LEU A 520 -24.05 -3.79 -20.49
CA LEU A 520 -23.96 -4.99 -21.33
C LEU A 520 -25.03 -6.02 -20.95
N CYS A 521 -25.15 -6.35 -19.66
CA CYS A 521 -26.16 -7.29 -19.15
C CYS A 521 -27.59 -6.84 -19.53
N GLN A 522 -27.91 -5.55 -19.36
CA GLN A 522 -29.21 -4.99 -19.74
C GLN A 522 -29.49 -5.07 -21.25
N LEU A 523 -28.49 -4.85 -22.11
CA LEU A 523 -28.65 -4.97 -23.57
C LEU A 523 -28.88 -6.43 -24.01
N VAL A 524 -28.25 -7.39 -23.33
CA VAL A 524 -28.44 -8.82 -23.60
C VAL A 524 -29.80 -9.31 -23.08
N GLU A 525 -30.14 -9.05 -21.82
CA GLU A 525 -31.41 -9.55 -21.24
C GLU A 525 -32.66 -8.91 -21.86
N ASN A 526 -32.57 -7.67 -22.36
CA ASN A 526 -33.66 -7.00 -23.07
C ASN A 526 -33.62 -7.20 -24.61
N CYS A 527 -32.81 -8.14 -25.12
CA CYS A 527 -32.72 -8.41 -26.55
C CYS A 527 -34.06 -8.91 -27.10
N SER A 528 -34.61 -8.17 -28.05
CA SER A 528 -35.86 -8.50 -28.77
C SER A 528 -35.64 -8.97 -30.21
N THR A 529 -34.40 -8.97 -30.68
CA THR A 529 -34.00 -9.49 -32.00
C THR A 529 -33.66 -10.97 -31.92
N GLU A 530 -34.00 -11.73 -32.97
CA GLU A 530 -33.68 -13.16 -33.10
C GLU A 530 -32.18 -13.45 -32.88
N ASN A 531 -31.33 -12.58 -33.40
CA ASN A 531 -29.88 -12.69 -33.28
C ASN A 531 -29.33 -11.60 -32.35
N LEU A 532 -28.39 -12.00 -31.50
CA LEU A 532 -27.59 -11.14 -30.63
C LEU A 532 -26.17 -11.06 -31.21
N ARG A 533 -25.70 -9.83 -31.45
CA ARG A 533 -24.38 -9.53 -32.00
C ARG A 533 -23.53 -8.80 -30.97
N PHE A 534 -22.32 -9.30 -30.71
CA PHE A 534 -21.27 -8.59 -30.00
C PHE A 534 -20.19 -8.16 -30.98
N ASP A 535 -19.88 -6.86 -31.02
CA ASP A 535 -18.73 -6.31 -31.72
C ASP A 535 -17.58 -6.13 -30.73
N LEU A 536 -16.43 -6.72 -31.03
CA LEU A 536 -15.27 -6.80 -30.14
C LEU A 536 -14.10 -5.94 -30.64
N ASP A 537 -12.99 -5.95 -29.91
CA ASP A 537 -11.67 -5.59 -30.44
C ASP A 537 -11.26 -6.44 -31.66
N ASP A 538 -10.27 -5.95 -32.41
CA ASP A 538 -9.74 -6.55 -33.65
C ASP A 538 -10.81 -6.80 -34.73
N ASP A 539 -11.87 -5.98 -34.74
CA ASP A 539 -13.04 -6.06 -35.61
C ASP A 539 -13.72 -7.43 -35.64
N ARG A 540 -13.52 -8.22 -34.56
CA ARG A 540 -14.14 -9.53 -34.38
C ARG A 540 -15.60 -9.38 -34.01
N VAL A 541 -16.40 -10.32 -34.47
CA VAL A 541 -17.84 -10.36 -34.24
C VAL A 541 -18.22 -11.73 -33.69
N VAL A 542 -19.08 -11.75 -32.68
CA VAL A 542 -19.78 -12.95 -32.22
C VAL A 542 -21.27 -12.74 -32.50
N VAL A 543 -21.90 -13.68 -33.22
CA VAL A 543 -23.35 -13.70 -33.44
C VAL A 543 -23.91 -15.01 -32.92
N LEU A 544 -25.01 -14.93 -32.17
CA LEU A 544 -25.74 -16.06 -31.60
C LEU A 544 -27.25 -15.85 -31.78
N ASN A 545 -28.01 -16.92 -32.02
CA ASN A 545 -29.47 -16.87 -31.87
C ASN A 545 -29.82 -16.72 -30.38
N TYR A 546 -30.64 -15.73 -30.04
CA TYR A 546 -30.87 -15.32 -28.65
C TYR A 546 -31.56 -16.40 -27.80
N ASP A 547 -32.65 -16.99 -28.29
CA ASP A 547 -33.43 -17.97 -27.54
C ASP A 547 -32.64 -19.26 -27.29
N VAL A 548 -31.95 -19.76 -28.32
CA VAL A 548 -31.08 -20.94 -28.18
C VAL A 548 -29.90 -20.66 -27.25
N ALA A 549 -29.30 -19.47 -27.33
CA ALA A 549 -28.23 -19.03 -26.44
C ALA A 549 -28.69 -18.95 -24.96
N LYS A 550 -29.90 -18.42 -24.72
CA LYS A 550 -30.49 -18.34 -23.38
C LYS A 550 -30.72 -19.72 -22.77
N ILE A 551 -31.26 -20.68 -23.55
CA ILE A 551 -31.43 -22.08 -23.13
C ILE A 551 -30.07 -22.76 -22.87
N ALA A 552 -29.10 -22.57 -23.77
CA ALA A 552 -27.77 -23.18 -23.65
C ALA A 552 -27.00 -22.69 -22.41
N THR A 553 -27.19 -21.44 -21.99
CA THR A 553 -26.55 -20.86 -20.79
C THR A 553 -26.74 -21.75 -19.56
N SER A 554 -27.97 -22.16 -19.24
CA SER A 554 -28.28 -23.02 -18.09
C SER A 554 -27.62 -24.41 -18.17
N LYS A 555 -27.51 -24.99 -19.37
CA LYS A 555 -26.82 -26.26 -19.64
C LYS A 555 -25.30 -26.13 -19.39
N ILE A 556 -24.70 -25.03 -19.82
CA ILE A 556 -23.27 -24.72 -19.66
C ILE A 556 -22.92 -24.52 -18.18
N LEU A 557 -23.67 -23.67 -17.47
CA LEU A 557 -23.43 -23.41 -16.03
C LEU A 557 -23.46 -24.72 -15.22
N LYS A 558 -24.45 -25.59 -15.48
CA LYS A 558 -24.54 -26.90 -14.83
C LYS A 558 -23.37 -27.82 -15.17
N ARG A 559 -22.89 -27.84 -16.42
CA ARG A 559 -21.71 -28.63 -16.83
C ARG A 559 -20.44 -28.16 -16.13
N HIS A 560 -20.24 -26.84 -16.04
CA HIS A 560 -19.05 -26.22 -15.45
C HIS A 560 -19.14 -26.01 -13.91
N ARG A 561 -20.26 -26.42 -13.29
CA ARG A 561 -20.54 -26.25 -11.85
C ARG A 561 -20.47 -24.79 -11.38
N ILE A 562 -20.95 -23.88 -12.23
CA ILE A 562 -21.00 -22.45 -11.96
C ILE A 562 -22.34 -22.16 -11.25
N PRO A 563 -22.35 -21.48 -10.08
CA PRO A 563 -23.54 -21.32 -9.27
C PRO A 563 -24.58 -20.35 -9.85
N SER A 564 -24.16 -19.36 -10.65
CA SER A 564 -25.01 -18.33 -11.24
C SER A 564 -24.48 -17.91 -12.62
N ALA A 565 -25.37 -17.41 -13.48
CA ALA A 565 -24.97 -16.75 -14.72
C ALA A 565 -24.28 -15.40 -14.46
N LEU A 566 -24.57 -14.76 -13.33
CA LEU A 566 -24.22 -13.37 -13.07
C LEU A 566 -23.87 -13.14 -11.58
N SER A 567 -22.99 -12.17 -11.33
CA SER A 567 -22.59 -11.74 -9.98
C SER A 567 -23.70 -10.97 -9.26
N GLY A 568 -23.73 -11.07 -7.92
CA GLY A 568 -24.84 -10.52 -7.12
C GLY A 568 -25.07 -9.01 -7.26
N ASP A 569 -24.04 -8.23 -7.63
CA ASP A 569 -24.11 -6.79 -7.87
C ASP A 569 -24.79 -6.40 -9.20
N LEU A 570 -25.02 -7.36 -10.09
CA LEU A 570 -25.74 -7.18 -11.36
C LEU A 570 -27.23 -7.53 -11.25
N ASN A 571 -27.67 -8.18 -10.17
CA ASN A 571 -29.10 -8.36 -9.91
C ASN A 571 -29.79 -6.99 -9.74
N GLY A 572 -31.00 -6.86 -10.27
CA GLY A 572 -31.78 -5.62 -10.21
C GLY A 572 -32.28 -5.26 -8.81
N GLU A 573 -32.22 -6.22 -7.87
CA GLU A 573 -32.49 -5.99 -6.46
C GLU A 573 -31.32 -5.21 -5.83
N GLN A 574 -31.55 -3.93 -5.54
CA GLN A 574 -30.73 -3.20 -4.57
C GLN A 574 -30.96 -3.80 -3.18
N ILE A 575 -30.28 -4.92 -2.88
CA ILE A 575 -30.08 -5.38 -1.52
C ILE A 575 -29.25 -4.30 -0.83
N SER A 576 -29.93 -3.42 -0.10
CA SER A 576 -29.26 -2.38 0.69
C SER A 576 -28.33 -3.05 1.72
N GLU A 577 -27.22 -2.39 2.08
CA GLU A 577 -26.27 -2.91 3.10
C GLU A 577 -26.96 -3.24 4.44
N ILE A 578 -28.14 -2.65 4.68
CA ILE A 578 -29.03 -2.89 5.82
C ILE A 578 -29.64 -4.31 5.81
N GLU A 579 -29.92 -4.90 4.65
CA GLU A 579 -30.54 -6.24 4.53
C GLU A 579 -29.55 -7.39 4.74
N LEU A 580 -28.28 -7.18 4.41
CA LEU A 580 -27.20 -8.12 4.77
C LEU A 580 -26.98 -8.12 6.29
N ALA A 581 -27.07 -6.95 6.94
CA ALA A 581 -26.97 -6.83 8.38
C ALA A 581 -28.16 -7.45 9.13
N SER A 582 -29.38 -7.42 8.58
CA SER A 582 -30.54 -8.09 9.18
C SER A 582 -30.49 -9.62 9.04
N ARG A 583 -30.08 -10.15 7.87
CA ARG A 583 -29.87 -11.60 7.70
C ARG A 583 -28.81 -12.18 8.63
N HIS A 584 -27.78 -11.40 8.98
CA HIS A 584 -26.81 -11.81 10.00
C HIS A 584 -27.37 -11.88 11.43
N LYS A 585 -28.46 -11.17 11.75
CA LYS A 585 -29.13 -11.29 13.06
C LYS A 585 -29.99 -12.54 13.17
N GLU A 586 -30.65 -12.99 12.09
CA GLU A 586 -31.50 -14.18 12.14
C GLU A 586 -30.70 -15.46 12.47
N TRP A 587 -29.47 -15.60 11.94
CA TRP A 587 -28.54 -16.69 12.32
C TRP A 587 -27.96 -16.59 13.74
N SER A 588 -28.21 -15.51 14.49
CA SER A 588 -27.83 -15.39 15.90
C SER A 588 -28.94 -15.79 16.87
N GLN A 589 -30.13 -16.15 16.37
CA GLN A 589 -31.32 -16.51 17.17
C GLN A 589 -31.91 -17.89 16.82
N SER A 590 -31.15 -18.73 16.09
CA SER A 590 -31.52 -20.10 15.69
C SER A 590 -30.53 -21.14 16.18
#